data_AF-A0A966WRQ1-F1
#
_entry.id   AF-A0A966WRQ1-F1
#
_cell.length_a   1.000
_cell.length_b   1.000
_cell.length_c   1.000
_cell.angle_alpha   90.00
_cell.angle_beta   90.00
_cell.angle_gamma   90.00
#
_symmetry.space_group_name_H-M   'P 1'
#
loop_
_entity.id
_entity.type
_entity.pdbx_description
1 polymer ?
#
loop_
_entity_poly.entity_id
_entity_poly.type
_entity_poly.pdbx_seq_one_letter_code
_entity_poly.pdbx_strand_id
1 'polypeptide(L)'
;MRRFLILGLLVLGSCQSFTPTEPMPGMPATVEAVDVPRYLGTWFEQARLPIFFQDGPDVRCEDVTAIYTPRPDGAVDVLNTCRNALQGGARRAATAVATPVPGSNNARLRVSFFWPFHGDYWVLGLDPDYRWAVVGSPSRRVLWILSRSTEMP
;
A
#
# COMPACT_ATOMS: atom_id res chain seq x y z
N MET A 1 18.44 65.16 -23.48
CA MET A 1 17.01 64.96 -23.80
C MET A 1 16.83 63.52 -24.29
N ARG A 2 15.94 62.74 -23.63
CA ARG A 2 15.27 61.50 -24.12
C ARG A 2 16.18 60.30 -24.46
N ARG A 3 15.95 59.05 -24.05
CA ARG A 3 14.85 58.34 -23.36
C ARG A 3 15.43 57.02 -22.83
N PHE A 4 15.02 56.62 -21.64
CA PHE A 4 15.18 55.25 -21.12
C PHE A 4 14.35 54.28 -21.95
N LEU A 5 14.87 53.08 -22.23
CA LEU A 5 14.05 51.89 -22.47
C LEU A 5 14.67 50.71 -21.70
N ILE A 6 14.09 50.44 -20.54
CA ILE A 6 14.21 49.18 -19.82
C ILE A 6 13.16 48.26 -20.46
N LEU A 7 13.56 47.16 -21.08
CA LEU A 7 12.63 46.11 -21.50
C LEU A 7 12.69 44.98 -20.49
N GLY A 8 11.58 44.81 -19.77
CA GLY A 8 11.43 43.93 -18.62
C GLY A 8 11.48 42.44 -18.98
N LEU A 9 12.06 41.69 -18.05
CA LEU A 9 12.12 40.23 -18.01
C LEU A 9 10.74 39.68 -17.61
N LEU A 10 10.06 38.95 -18.51
CA LEU A 10 8.88 38.16 -18.18
C LEU A 10 9.31 36.70 -17.96
N VAL A 11 9.47 36.31 -16.70
CA VAL A 11 9.60 34.91 -16.30
C VAL A 11 8.18 34.41 -16.01
N LEU A 12 7.57 33.73 -16.98
CA LEU A 12 6.33 32.99 -16.77
C LEU A 12 6.65 31.69 -16.03
N GLY A 13 6.64 31.75 -14.70
CA GLY A 13 6.65 30.56 -13.86
C GLY A 13 5.28 29.87 -13.94
N SER A 14 5.18 28.82 -14.76
CA SER A 14 4.02 27.93 -14.72
C SER A 14 4.04 27.13 -13.42
N CYS A 15 3.20 27.51 -12.46
CA CYS A 15 2.76 26.59 -11.41
C CYS A 15 2.01 25.45 -12.10
N GLN A 16 2.65 24.30 -12.26
CA GLN A 16 1.95 23.07 -12.60
C GLN A 16 1.19 22.64 -11.35
N SER A 17 -0.11 22.96 -11.31
CA SER A 17 -1.03 22.35 -10.37
C SER A 17 -1.07 20.85 -10.66
N PHE A 18 -0.58 20.04 -9.74
CA PHE A 18 -0.79 18.60 -9.74
C PHE A 18 -2.30 18.36 -9.61
N THR A 19 -2.97 18.05 -10.70
CA THR A 19 -4.35 17.56 -10.64
C THR A 19 -4.30 16.15 -10.06
N PRO A 20 -5.00 15.87 -8.94
CA PRO A 20 -5.19 14.51 -8.47
C PRO A 20 -5.74 13.68 -9.64
N THR A 21 -5.10 12.55 -9.94
CA THR A 21 -5.62 11.64 -10.95
C THR A 21 -6.94 11.08 -10.44
N GLU A 22 -8.05 11.60 -10.97
CA GLU A 22 -9.39 11.03 -10.78
C GLU A 22 -9.31 9.51 -10.99
N PRO A 23 -9.84 8.68 -10.06
CA PRO A 23 -9.85 7.24 -10.24
C PRO A 23 -10.56 6.90 -11.55
N MET A 24 -9.99 6.01 -12.37
CA MET A 24 -10.69 5.57 -13.58
C MET A 24 -12.09 5.04 -13.21
N PRO A 25 -13.13 5.35 -14.01
CA PRO A 25 -14.49 4.93 -13.71
C PRO A 25 -14.58 3.44 -13.36
N GLY A 26 -15.11 3.14 -12.17
CA GLY A 26 -15.34 1.78 -11.69
C GLY A 26 -14.26 1.20 -10.76
N MET A 27 -13.07 1.81 -10.69
CA MET A 27 -12.04 1.39 -9.73
C MET A 27 -12.30 1.95 -8.32
N PRO A 28 -11.93 1.23 -7.24
CA PRO A 28 -11.99 1.77 -5.90
C PRO A 28 -11.03 2.97 -5.76
N ALA A 29 -11.46 3.99 -5.03
CA ALA A 29 -10.58 5.09 -4.63
C ALA A 29 -9.54 4.59 -3.61
N THR A 30 -8.38 5.25 -3.60
CA THR A 30 -7.35 5.06 -2.58
C THR A 30 -7.27 6.31 -1.71
N VAL A 31 -6.60 6.21 -0.57
CA VAL A 31 -6.17 7.41 0.18
C VAL A 31 -5.30 8.30 -0.71
N GLU A 32 -5.27 9.61 -0.42
CA GLU A 32 -4.55 10.59 -1.25
C GLU A 32 -3.03 10.37 -1.24
N ALA A 33 -2.49 9.94 -0.10
CA ALA A 33 -1.08 9.67 0.10
C ALA A 33 -0.85 8.71 1.27
N VAL A 34 0.28 8.01 1.24
CA VAL A 34 0.81 7.24 2.37
C VAL A 34 2.21 7.75 2.70
N ASP A 35 2.39 8.14 3.97
CA ASP A 35 3.70 8.37 4.57
C ASP A 35 4.32 7.01 4.88
N VAL A 36 5.24 6.59 4.00
CA VAL A 36 5.87 5.26 4.08
C VAL A 36 6.55 5.05 5.43
N PRO A 37 7.43 5.95 5.93
CA PRO A 37 7.99 5.84 7.28
C PRO A 37 6.98 5.52 8.38
N ARG A 38 5.80 6.14 8.37
CA ARG A 38 4.74 5.88 9.36
C ARG A 38 4.00 4.58 9.13
N TYR A 39 4.04 4.03 7.91
CA TYR A 39 3.42 2.76 7.54
C TYR A 39 4.29 1.53 7.87
N LEU A 40 5.60 1.71 8.00
CA LEU A 40 6.56 0.63 8.31
C LEU A 40 6.26 -0.08 9.64
N GLY A 41 6.91 -1.22 9.85
CA GLY A 41 6.77 -2.03 11.05
C GLY A 41 5.64 -3.06 10.96
N THR A 42 5.15 -3.49 12.10
CA THR A 42 4.20 -4.61 12.21
C THR A 42 2.76 -4.15 12.05
N TRP A 43 1.99 -4.95 11.33
CA TRP A 43 0.55 -4.91 11.24
C TRP A 43 -0.02 -6.30 11.52
N PHE A 44 -1.15 -6.34 12.20
CA PHE A 44 -1.94 -7.53 12.48
C PHE A 44 -3.15 -7.53 11.57
N GLU A 45 -3.38 -8.64 10.87
CA GLU A 45 -4.59 -8.80 10.09
C GLU A 45 -5.77 -9.06 11.02
N GLN A 46 -6.82 -8.26 10.86
CA GLN A 46 -8.04 -8.32 11.65
C GLN A 46 -9.16 -9.03 10.89
N ALA A 47 -9.21 -8.82 9.58
CA ALA A 47 -10.15 -9.49 8.69
C ALA A 47 -9.60 -9.51 7.26
N ARG A 48 -10.14 -10.41 6.45
CA ARG A 48 -9.87 -10.49 5.02
C ARG A 48 -11.08 -11.01 4.27
N LEU A 49 -11.14 -10.72 2.97
CA LEU A 49 -11.94 -11.55 2.07
C LEU A 49 -11.28 -12.93 1.93
N PRO A 50 -12.03 -14.00 1.61
CA PRO A 50 -11.45 -15.32 1.38
C PRO A 50 -10.48 -15.28 0.19
N ILE A 51 -9.20 -15.54 0.45
CA ILE A 51 -8.14 -15.51 -0.57
C ILE A 51 -7.41 -16.85 -0.56
N PHE A 52 -7.29 -17.51 -1.72
CA PHE A 52 -6.89 -18.92 -1.81
C PHE A 52 -5.56 -19.28 -1.11
N PHE A 53 -4.61 -18.35 -0.99
CA PHE A 53 -3.32 -18.60 -0.35
C PHE A 53 -3.33 -18.47 1.19
N GLN A 54 -4.40 -17.90 1.75
CA GLN A 54 -4.68 -17.81 3.19
C GLN A 54 -5.89 -18.65 3.62
N ASP A 55 -6.86 -18.91 2.73
CA ASP A 55 -8.08 -19.70 2.95
C ASP A 55 -8.33 -20.64 1.76
N GLY A 56 -7.48 -21.67 1.65
CA GLY A 56 -7.55 -22.69 0.60
C GLY A 56 -7.86 -24.07 1.16
N PRO A 57 -7.84 -25.12 0.31
CA PRO A 57 -8.09 -26.51 0.76
C PRO A 57 -7.14 -27.00 1.86
N ASP A 58 -5.86 -26.61 1.79
CA ASP A 58 -4.81 -27.05 2.72
C ASP A 58 -4.27 -25.94 3.63
N VAL A 59 -4.88 -24.76 3.58
CA VAL A 59 -4.49 -23.60 4.38
C VAL A 59 -5.69 -22.89 4.97
N ARG A 60 -5.59 -22.62 6.27
CA ARG A 60 -6.37 -21.59 6.95
C ARG A 60 -5.46 -20.77 7.86
N CYS A 61 -5.12 -19.57 7.43
CA CYS A 61 -4.22 -18.70 8.18
C CYS A 61 -4.96 -17.99 9.32
N GLU A 62 -4.42 -18.10 10.53
CA GLU A 62 -4.83 -17.36 11.72
C GLU A 62 -3.63 -16.57 12.26
N ASP A 63 -3.90 -15.56 13.08
CA ASP A 63 -2.90 -14.68 13.69
C ASP A 63 -1.86 -14.19 12.67
N VAL A 64 -2.38 -13.64 11.57
CA VAL A 64 -1.56 -13.17 10.46
C VAL A 64 -0.91 -11.85 10.85
N THR A 65 0.39 -11.75 10.61
CA THR A 65 1.14 -10.49 10.74
C THR A 65 1.83 -10.16 9.44
N ALA A 66 1.86 -8.87 9.08
CA ALA A 66 2.68 -8.32 8.02
C ALA A 66 3.71 -7.37 8.63
N ILE A 67 4.99 -7.59 8.34
CA ILE A 67 6.08 -6.71 8.79
C ILE A 67 6.68 -6.02 7.57
N TYR A 68 6.62 -4.69 7.55
CA TYR A 68 7.13 -3.85 6.47
C TYR A 68 8.46 -3.23 6.87
N THR A 69 9.51 -3.51 6.09
CA THR A 69 10.88 -3.04 6.33
C THR A 69 11.36 -2.16 5.17
N PRO A 70 11.98 -0.99 5.44
CA PRO A 70 12.40 -0.10 4.37
C PRO A 70 13.58 -0.70 3.59
N ARG A 71 13.65 -0.40 2.29
CA ARG A 71 14.81 -0.72 1.44
C ARG A 71 15.48 0.55 0.92
N PRO A 72 16.79 0.52 0.63
CA PRO A 72 17.51 1.68 0.09
C PRO A 72 17.02 2.15 -1.29
N ASP A 73 16.39 1.25 -2.06
CA ASP A 73 15.85 1.51 -3.40
C ASP A 73 14.45 2.15 -3.38
N GLY A 74 13.89 2.44 -2.20
CA GLY A 74 12.56 3.00 -2.02
C GLY A 74 11.42 1.98 -2.08
N ALA A 75 11.72 0.70 -2.30
CA ALA A 75 10.76 -0.38 -2.10
C ALA A 75 10.68 -0.78 -0.62
N VAL A 76 9.80 -1.73 -0.31
CA VAL A 76 9.55 -2.23 1.05
C VAL A 76 9.62 -3.74 1.05
N ASP A 77 10.45 -4.32 1.91
CA ASP A 77 10.43 -5.76 2.17
C ASP A 77 9.21 -6.09 3.06
N VAL A 78 8.48 -7.12 2.69
CA VAL A 78 7.27 -7.57 3.37
C VAL A 78 7.47 -8.99 3.86
N LEU A 79 7.37 -9.22 5.17
CA LEU A 79 7.31 -10.55 5.75
C LEU A 79 5.90 -10.81 6.29
N ASN A 80 5.16 -11.68 5.61
CA ASN A 80 3.88 -12.18 6.10
C ASN A 80 4.10 -13.47 6.85
N THR A 81 3.46 -13.63 8.01
CA THR A 81 3.49 -14.87 8.77
C THR A 81 2.10 -15.22 9.29
N CYS A 82 1.78 -16.50 9.43
CA CYS A 82 0.52 -16.95 10.03
C CYS A 82 0.70 -18.30 10.75
N ARG A 83 -0.30 -18.72 11.53
CA ARG A 83 -0.48 -20.13 11.91
C ARG A 83 -1.47 -20.78 10.97
N ASN A 84 -1.18 -21.99 10.49
CA ASN A 84 -2.11 -22.75 9.66
C ASN A 84 -3.01 -23.65 10.53
N ALA A 85 -4.27 -23.25 10.73
CA ALA A 85 -5.23 -24.01 11.53
C ALA A 85 -5.53 -25.41 10.97
N LEU A 86 -5.42 -25.61 9.64
CA LEU A 86 -5.62 -26.93 9.01
C LEU A 86 -4.42 -27.86 9.17
N GLN A 87 -3.29 -27.37 9.68
CA GLN A 87 -2.08 -28.16 9.92
C GLN A 87 -1.63 -28.02 11.38
N GLY A 88 -2.58 -28.09 12.32
CA GLY A 88 -2.28 -28.08 13.76
C GLY A 88 -1.61 -26.80 14.26
N GLY A 89 -1.82 -25.67 13.58
CA GLY A 89 -1.22 -24.38 13.93
C GLY A 89 0.23 -24.19 13.45
N ALA A 90 0.72 -25.04 12.54
CA ALA A 90 2.07 -24.91 11.99
C ALA A 90 2.33 -23.50 11.43
N ARG A 91 3.50 -22.95 11.74
CA ARG A 91 3.89 -21.59 11.31
C ARG A 91 4.15 -21.58 9.81
N ARG A 92 3.59 -20.58 9.12
CA ARG A 92 3.90 -20.28 7.71
C ARG A 92 4.50 -18.88 7.60
N ALA A 93 5.37 -18.69 6.62
CA ALA A 93 5.95 -17.40 6.30
C ALA A 93 6.04 -17.21 4.78
N ALA A 94 5.90 -15.97 4.32
CA ALA A 94 6.06 -15.58 2.93
C ALA A 94 6.70 -14.19 2.84
N THR A 95 7.78 -14.08 2.06
CA THR A 95 8.50 -12.83 1.82
C THR A 95 8.13 -12.25 0.45
N ALA A 96 7.99 -10.93 0.39
CA ALA A 96 7.74 -10.20 -0.86
C ALA A 96 8.47 -8.86 -0.86
N VAL A 97 8.56 -8.27 -2.05
CA VAL A 97 8.96 -6.88 -2.25
C VAL A 97 7.75 -6.08 -2.72
N ALA A 98 7.46 -4.98 -2.04
CA ALA A 98 6.42 -4.03 -2.42
C ALA A 98 7.04 -2.76 -3.01
N THR A 99 6.69 -2.45 -4.25
CA THR A 99 7.22 -1.30 -4.99
C THR A 99 6.09 -0.28 -5.24
N PRO A 100 6.25 1.00 -4.86
CA PRO A 100 5.25 2.03 -5.13
C PRO A 100 4.96 2.21 -6.62
N VAL A 101 3.70 2.46 -6.96
CA VAL A 101 3.31 2.86 -8.31
C VAL A 101 3.60 4.36 -8.51
N PRO A 102 4.35 4.76 -9.54
CA PRO A 102 4.65 6.17 -9.79
C PRO A 102 3.38 7.03 -9.89
N GLY A 103 3.41 8.22 -9.26
CA GLY A 103 2.29 9.17 -9.29
C GLY A 103 1.12 8.83 -8.36
N SER A 104 1.18 7.72 -7.59
CA SER A 104 0.11 7.35 -6.65
C SER A 104 0.33 7.88 -5.22
N ASN A 105 1.36 8.69 -4.98
CA ASN A 105 1.77 9.13 -3.63
C ASN A 105 1.87 7.97 -2.62
N ASN A 106 2.43 6.83 -3.05
CA ASN A 106 2.56 5.58 -2.27
C ASN A 106 1.25 4.88 -1.87
N ALA A 107 0.08 5.37 -2.29
CA ALA A 107 -1.21 4.74 -1.98
C ALA A 107 -1.47 3.43 -2.77
N ARG A 108 -0.67 3.14 -3.79
CA ARG A 108 -0.75 1.93 -4.62
C ARG A 108 0.65 1.33 -4.74
N LEU A 109 0.75 0.02 -4.52
CA LEU A 109 1.99 -0.74 -4.67
C LEU A 109 1.76 -1.99 -5.52
N ARG A 110 2.85 -2.45 -6.14
CA ARG A 110 2.95 -3.80 -6.72
C ARG A 110 3.72 -4.68 -5.75
N VAL A 111 3.13 -5.80 -5.34
CA VAL A 111 3.74 -6.74 -4.39
C VAL A 111 4.16 -8.02 -5.13
N SER A 112 5.44 -8.33 -5.12
CA SER A 112 6.02 -9.49 -5.79
C SER A 112 6.59 -10.50 -4.78
N PHE A 113 6.00 -11.69 -4.75
CA PHE A 113 6.53 -12.84 -4.00
C PHE A 113 7.51 -13.67 -4.85
N PHE A 114 7.28 -13.72 -6.16
CA PHE A 114 8.12 -14.39 -7.14
C PHE A 114 8.07 -13.61 -8.45
N TRP A 115 9.22 -13.18 -8.94
CA TRP A 115 9.31 -12.47 -10.21
C TRP A 115 9.01 -13.44 -11.37
N PRO A 116 8.29 -13.05 -12.45
CA PRO A 116 7.82 -11.71 -12.81
C PRO A 116 6.38 -11.36 -12.36
N PHE A 117 5.77 -12.14 -11.46
CA PHE A 117 4.38 -11.93 -11.06
C PHE A 117 4.27 -10.94 -9.89
N HIS A 118 3.20 -10.14 -9.90
CA HIS A 118 2.88 -9.21 -8.83
C HIS A 118 1.38 -9.16 -8.56
N GLY A 119 1.02 -8.89 -7.31
CA GLY A 119 -0.33 -8.52 -6.91
C GLY A 119 -0.45 -7.02 -6.69
N ASP A 120 -1.67 -6.50 -6.81
CA ASP A 120 -2.01 -5.14 -6.43
C ASP A 120 -2.17 -5.02 -4.92
N TYR A 121 -1.61 -3.96 -4.35
CA TYR A 121 -1.81 -3.55 -2.96
C TYR A 121 -2.21 -2.08 -2.94
N TRP A 122 -3.48 -1.81 -2.73
CA TRP A 122 -4.04 -0.46 -2.75
C TRP A 122 -4.56 -0.11 -1.36
N VAL A 123 -4.06 0.99 -0.78
CA VAL A 123 -4.54 1.49 0.52
C VAL A 123 -5.83 2.26 0.27
N LEU A 124 -6.95 1.62 0.58
CA LEU A 124 -8.30 2.13 0.35
C LEU A 124 -8.76 3.06 1.49
N GLY A 125 -8.31 2.80 2.71
CA GLY A 125 -8.57 3.62 3.89
C GLY A 125 -7.40 3.53 4.87
N LEU A 126 -7.13 4.63 5.56
CA LEU A 126 -6.02 4.74 6.50
C LEU A 126 -6.39 5.72 7.62
N ASP A 127 -6.20 5.30 8.85
CA ASP A 127 -6.31 6.15 10.03
C ASP A 127 -5.25 7.29 9.98
N PRO A 128 -5.57 8.54 10.32
CA PRO A 128 -4.58 9.63 10.38
C PRO A 128 -3.40 9.34 11.32
N ASP A 129 -3.64 8.52 12.35
CA ASP A 129 -2.63 8.07 13.31
C ASP A 129 -2.00 6.71 12.94
N TYR A 130 -2.34 6.15 11.78
CA TYR A 130 -1.80 4.89 11.25
C TYR A 130 -2.09 3.69 12.15
N ARG A 131 -3.19 3.72 12.92
CA ARG A 131 -3.59 2.63 13.83
C ARG A 131 -4.32 1.50 13.12
N TRP A 132 -5.04 1.79 12.03
CA TRP A 132 -5.70 0.80 11.18
C TRP A 132 -5.55 1.17 9.69
N ALA A 133 -5.64 0.17 8.82
CA ALA A 133 -5.64 0.33 7.37
C ALA A 133 -6.63 -0.66 6.72
N VAL A 134 -7.23 -0.22 5.62
CA VAL A 134 -7.99 -1.08 4.71
C VAL A 134 -7.23 -1.17 3.40
N VAL A 135 -6.86 -2.37 3.01
CA VAL A 135 -6.07 -2.65 1.82
C VAL A 135 -6.87 -3.55 0.90
N GLY A 136 -6.79 -3.33 -0.40
CA GLY A 136 -7.42 -4.23 -1.36
C GLY A 136 -6.79 -4.15 -2.74
N SER A 137 -7.55 -4.61 -3.73
CA SER A 137 -7.17 -4.64 -5.14
C SER A 137 -8.21 -3.93 -6.01
N PRO A 138 -7.85 -3.46 -7.22
CA PRO A 138 -8.80 -2.83 -8.14
C PRO A 138 -9.94 -3.77 -8.56
N SER A 139 -9.70 -5.09 -8.56
CA SER A 139 -10.71 -6.10 -8.90
C SER A 139 -11.72 -6.36 -7.78
N ARG A 140 -11.49 -5.83 -6.56
CA ARG A 140 -12.32 -6.03 -5.36
C ARG A 140 -12.44 -7.50 -4.90
N ARG A 141 -11.58 -8.38 -5.42
CA ARG A 141 -11.54 -9.80 -5.03
C ARG A 141 -10.65 -10.06 -3.83
N VAL A 142 -9.92 -9.05 -3.39
CA VAL A 142 -8.93 -9.12 -2.33
C VAL A 142 -9.12 -7.90 -1.43
N LEU A 143 -9.20 -8.14 -0.13
CA LEU A 143 -9.33 -7.12 0.90
C LEU A 143 -8.68 -7.63 2.18
N TRP A 144 -8.01 -6.74 2.90
CA TRP A 144 -7.52 -6.92 4.26
C TRP A 144 -7.88 -5.70 5.10
N ILE A 145 -8.23 -5.97 6.36
CA ILE A 145 -8.26 -4.97 7.44
C ILE A 145 -7.06 -5.24 8.32
N LEU A 146 -6.23 -4.23 8.52
CA LEU A 146 -4.99 -4.29 9.28
C LEU A 146 -5.08 -3.36 10.49
N SER A 147 -4.48 -3.76 11.61
CA SER A 147 -4.35 -2.95 12.83
C SER A 147 -2.92 -2.98 13.35
N ARG A 148 -2.50 -1.94 14.08
CA ARG A 148 -1.23 -1.92 14.82
C ARG A 148 -1.25 -2.76 16.09
N SER A 149 -2.44 -3.10 16.58
CA SER A 149 -2.68 -3.98 17.72
C SER A 149 -3.38 -5.26 17.28
N THR A 150 -3.37 -6.27 18.15
CA THR A 150 -4.10 -7.54 17.95
C THR A 150 -5.62 -7.35 17.97
N GLU A 151 -6.09 -6.23 18.54
CA GLU A 151 -7.50 -5.82 18.54
C GLU A 151 -7.65 -4.51 17.76
N MET A 152 -8.87 -4.22 17.30
CA MET A 152 -9.20 -2.95 16.65
C MET A 152 -9.23 -1.80 17.69
N PRO A 153 -8.72 -0.61 17.36
CA PRO A 153 -8.77 0.57 18.22
C PRO A 153 -10.18 1.10 18.51
#